data_AF-A0A7X0J2X5-F1
#
_entry.id   AF-A0A7X0J2X5-F1
#
_cell.length_a   1.000
_cell.length_b   1.000
_cell.length_c   1.000
_cell.angle_alpha   90.00
_cell.angle_beta   90.00
_cell.angle_gamma   90.00
#
_symmetry.space_group_name_H-M   'P 1'
#
loop_
_entity.id
_entity.type
_entity.pdbx_description
1 polymer ?
#
loop_
_entity_poly.entity_id
_entity_poly.type
_entity_poly.pdbx_seq_one_letter_code
_entity_poly.pdbx_strand_id
1 'polypeptide(L)'
;MRKLVVYFVFILLCSLSLSGYSQKRTGSNLFIAPVFIDSGRLVKDIVTSTNLKDILKYQSNVGMPESYTYDFKIDPNGKVISGVLYPDSIYLSVNKFIKDIFNRYKWQPARRSGCSKCQVMGYGIFTISFITIENNAKLEIIIFNGKIGERMRKKVVYSNTIKL
;
A
#
# COMPACT_ATOMS: atom_id res chain seq x y z
N MET A 1 4.34 -3.21 86.26
CA MET A 1 4.52 -1.75 86.35
C MET A 1 5.62 -1.35 85.35
N ARG A 2 5.32 -0.36 84.48
CA ARG A 2 6.19 0.57 83.72
C ARG A 2 7.66 0.12 83.51
N LYS A 3 8.23 0.12 82.29
CA LYS A 3 8.41 1.31 81.45
C LYS A 3 8.71 0.94 79.99
N LEU A 4 8.10 1.72 79.10
CA LEU A 4 8.54 1.99 77.73
C LEU A 4 10.01 2.44 77.72
N VAL A 5 10.83 1.90 76.83
CA VAL A 5 12.04 2.57 76.33
C VAL A 5 12.01 2.47 74.81
N VAL A 6 11.71 3.61 74.20
CA VAL A 6 11.77 3.87 72.76
C VAL A 6 13.25 4.02 72.40
N TYR A 7 13.75 3.19 71.48
CA TYR A 7 15.02 3.45 70.80
C TYR A 7 14.76 3.84 69.35
N PHE A 8 15.22 5.03 69.03
CA PHE A 8 15.17 5.71 67.76
C PHE A 8 16.50 5.48 67.02
N VAL A 9 16.43 5.37 65.69
CA VAL A 9 17.51 5.53 64.68
C VAL A 9 18.48 4.37 64.49
N PHE A 10 18.49 3.77 63.28
CA PHE A 10 19.63 3.79 62.34
C PHE A 10 19.23 3.18 60.98
N ILE A 11 19.03 4.08 60.01
CA ILE A 11 19.54 4.08 58.62
C ILE A 11 19.87 2.70 57.99
N LEU A 12 19.12 2.33 56.94
CA LEU A 12 19.63 1.78 55.66
C LEU A 12 18.42 1.73 54.69
N LEU A 13 18.15 2.74 53.86
CA LEU A 13 18.81 2.95 52.56
C LEU A 13 19.15 1.64 51.82
N CYS A 14 18.12 0.86 51.47
CA CYS A 14 18.13 0.14 50.22
C CYS A 14 17.02 0.72 49.35
N SER A 15 17.40 1.74 48.60
CA SER A 15 16.71 2.21 47.42
C SER A 15 16.42 1.01 46.52
N LEU A 16 15.18 0.52 46.58
CA LEU A 16 14.51 -0.04 45.42
C LEU A 16 14.44 1.10 44.39
N SER A 17 15.55 1.35 43.71
CA SER A 17 15.50 1.86 42.36
C SER A 17 14.74 0.80 41.59
N LEU A 18 13.41 0.92 41.57
CA LEU A 18 12.64 0.71 40.36
C LEU A 18 13.35 1.56 39.31
N SER A 19 14.40 1.00 38.73
CA SER A 19 14.76 1.26 37.36
C SER A 19 13.51 0.86 36.60
N GLY A 20 12.62 1.85 36.48
CA GLY A 20 11.76 1.97 35.34
C GLY A 20 12.70 1.91 34.16
N TYR A 21 12.97 0.69 33.71
CA TYR A 21 13.07 0.40 32.30
C TYR A 21 11.76 0.94 31.74
N SER A 22 11.75 2.24 31.48
CA SER A 22 11.08 2.79 30.33
C SER A 22 11.60 1.94 29.20
N GLN A 23 10.89 0.86 28.91
CA GLN A 23 10.84 0.30 27.58
C GLN A 23 10.67 1.53 26.72
N LYS A 24 11.76 1.96 26.08
CA LYS A 24 11.65 2.64 24.80
C LYS A 24 10.75 1.68 24.04
N ARG A 25 9.45 1.98 23.99
CA ARG A 25 8.56 1.46 22.97
C ARG A 25 9.39 1.68 21.73
N THR A 26 9.91 0.61 21.18
CA THR A 26 10.49 0.58 19.85
C THR A 26 9.36 1.10 19.00
N GLY A 27 9.36 2.42 18.81
CA GLY A 27 8.29 3.15 18.16
C GLY A 27 8.15 2.42 16.85
N SER A 28 7.02 1.73 16.68
CA SER A 28 6.83 0.87 15.54
C SER A 28 7.19 1.73 14.32
N ASN A 29 8.20 1.32 13.56
CA ASN A 29 8.57 1.91 12.28
C ASN A 29 7.41 1.66 11.30
N LEU A 30 6.25 2.21 11.61
CA LEU A 30 5.00 1.88 10.95
C LEU A 30 5.04 2.64 9.64
N PHE A 31 5.04 1.88 8.55
CA PHE A 31 4.93 2.42 7.22
C PHE A 31 3.57 3.11 7.05
N ILE A 32 3.59 4.38 6.64
CA ILE A 32 2.40 5.09 6.17
C ILE A 32 2.37 4.92 4.66
N ALA A 33 1.34 4.22 4.18
CA ALA A 33 1.14 3.97 2.75
C ALA A 33 0.99 5.28 1.96
N PRO A 34 1.49 5.32 0.71
CA PRO A 34 1.29 6.43 -0.19
C PRO A 34 -0.20 6.59 -0.50
N VAL A 35 -0.61 7.82 -0.80
CA VAL A 35 -1.99 8.16 -1.15
C VAL A 35 -2.07 8.38 -2.65
N PHE A 36 -3.05 7.74 -3.30
CA PHE A 36 -3.26 7.89 -4.74
C PHE A 36 -4.00 9.20 -5.04
N ILE A 37 -3.27 10.23 -5.46
CA ILE A 37 -3.83 11.58 -5.66
C ILE A 37 -4.76 11.60 -6.88
N ASP A 38 -4.37 10.91 -7.95
CA ASP A 38 -5.08 10.96 -9.24
C ASP A 38 -6.22 9.93 -9.36
N SER A 39 -6.69 9.39 -8.24
CA SER A 39 -7.76 8.37 -8.19
C SER A 39 -9.03 8.77 -8.95
N GLY A 40 -9.42 10.05 -8.92
CA GLY A 40 -10.60 10.55 -9.64
C GLY A 40 -10.47 10.54 -11.16
N ARG A 41 -9.25 10.44 -11.71
CA ARG A 41 -8.99 10.39 -13.16
C ARG A 41 -8.86 8.97 -13.70
N LEU A 42 -8.55 8.00 -12.83
CA LEU A 42 -8.23 6.63 -13.23
C LEU A 42 -9.28 6.00 -14.15
N VAL A 43 -10.56 6.06 -13.75
CA VAL A 43 -11.67 5.48 -14.51
C VAL A 43 -11.82 6.14 -15.88
N LYS A 44 -11.76 7.47 -15.92
CA LYS A 44 -11.88 8.23 -17.17
C LYS A 44 -10.74 7.86 -18.11
N ASP A 45 -9.52 7.87 -17.61
CA ASP A 45 -8.33 7.65 -18.41
C ASP A 45 -8.31 6.21 -18.94
N ILE A 46 -8.61 5.19 -18.12
CA ILE A 46 -8.64 3.81 -18.61
C ILE A 46 -9.75 3.58 -19.64
N VAL A 47 -10.95 4.13 -19.42
CA VAL A 47 -12.08 3.98 -20.37
C VAL A 47 -11.79 4.68 -21.68
N THR A 48 -11.10 5.82 -21.66
CA THR A 48 -10.77 6.58 -22.87
C THR A 48 -9.54 6.06 -23.62
N SER A 49 -8.55 5.52 -22.90
CA SER A 49 -7.29 5.06 -23.51
C SER A 49 -7.28 3.58 -23.87
N THR A 50 -8.25 2.82 -23.36
CA THR A 50 -8.37 1.38 -23.62
C THR A 50 -9.73 1.03 -24.20
N ASN A 51 -9.82 -0.14 -24.85
CA ASN A 51 -11.07 -0.64 -25.39
C ASN A 51 -11.58 -1.82 -24.53
N LEU A 52 -11.97 -1.49 -23.29
CA LEU A 52 -12.36 -2.50 -22.29
C LEU A 52 -13.53 -3.37 -22.77
N LYS A 53 -14.48 -2.80 -23.53
CA LYS A 53 -15.61 -3.53 -24.12
C LYS A 53 -15.17 -4.63 -25.07
N ASP A 54 -14.29 -4.31 -26.01
CA ASP A 54 -13.82 -5.30 -26.98
C ASP A 54 -12.94 -6.36 -26.32
N ILE A 55 -12.13 -5.96 -25.33
CA ILE A 55 -11.33 -6.90 -24.53
C ILE A 55 -12.23 -7.89 -23.79
N LEU A 56 -13.26 -7.39 -23.11
CA LEU A 56 -14.23 -8.20 -22.38
C LEU A 56 -14.97 -9.16 -23.31
N LYS A 57 -15.43 -8.67 -24.47
CA LYS A 57 -16.10 -9.49 -25.49
C LYS A 57 -15.18 -10.58 -26.02
N TYR A 58 -13.93 -10.24 -26.32
CA TYR A 58 -12.94 -11.21 -26.77
C TYR A 58 -12.71 -12.28 -25.70
N GLN A 59 -12.54 -11.89 -24.45
CA GLN A 59 -12.32 -12.81 -23.34
C GLN A 59 -13.47 -13.79 -23.16
N SER A 60 -14.72 -13.32 -23.27
CA SER A 60 -15.91 -14.18 -23.22
C SER A 60 -15.96 -15.23 -24.33
N ASN A 61 -15.34 -14.97 -25.48
CA ASN A 61 -15.39 -15.86 -26.65
C ASN A 61 -14.20 -16.83 -26.72
N VAL A 62 -13.03 -16.42 -26.24
CA VAL A 62 -11.75 -17.10 -26.51
C VAL A 62 -11.08 -17.67 -25.25
N GLY A 63 -11.53 -17.31 -24.04
CA GLY A 63 -10.99 -17.88 -22.78
C GLY A 63 -9.62 -17.32 -22.41
N MET A 64 -9.52 -16.00 -22.26
CA MET A 64 -8.30 -15.26 -21.95
C MET A 64 -8.14 -14.92 -20.45
N PRO A 65 -6.94 -14.49 -20.00
CA PRO A 65 -6.69 -14.18 -18.59
C PRO A 65 -7.72 -13.19 -18.05
N GLU A 66 -8.34 -13.57 -16.93
CA GLU A 66 -9.39 -12.79 -16.28
C GLU A 66 -8.90 -11.49 -15.67
N SER A 67 -7.58 -11.34 -15.55
CA SER A 67 -6.97 -10.14 -15.01
C SER A 67 -5.61 -9.83 -15.58
N TYR A 68 -5.30 -8.55 -15.68
CA TYR A 68 -3.95 -8.03 -15.87
C TYR A 68 -3.48 -7.35 -14.59
N THR A 69 -2.25 -7.66 -14.18
CA THR A 69 -1.65 -7.19 -12.94
C THR A 69 -0.37 -6.44 -13.24
N TYR A 70 -0.28 -5.18 -12.83
CA TYR A 70 0.89 -4.34 -12.96
C TYR A 70 1.54 -4.15 -11.59
N ASP A 71 2.69 -4.77 -11.37
CA ASP A 71 3.51 -4.62 -10.17
C ASP A 71 4.38 -3.39 -10.35
N PHE A 72 4.27 -2.39 -9.48
CA PHE A 72 4.94 -1.10 -9.66
C PHE A 72 5.66 -0.60 -8.41
N LYS A 73 6.62 0.29 -8.64
CA LYS A 73 7.45 0.90 -7.61
C LYS A 73 7.30 2.43 -7.64
N ILE A 74 7.05 3.01 -6.47
CA ILE A 74 6.96 4.45 -6.26
C ILE A 74 8.24 4.93 -5.57
N ASP A 75 8.85 6.00 -6.08
CA ASP A 75 9.99 6.67 -5.47
C ASP A 75 9.60 7.52 -4.23
N PRO A 76 10.57 8.04 -3.46
CA PRO A 76 10.27 8.86 -2.28
C PRO A 76 9.60 10.20 -2.66
N ASN A 77 9.59 10.59 -3.93
CA ASN A 77 8.91 11.78 -4.42
C ASN A 77 7.48 11.51 -4.88
N GLY A 78 7.01 10.26 -4.83
CA GLY A 78 5.65 9.90 -5.23
C GLY A 78 5.48 9.69 -6.73
N LYS A 79 6.55 9.36 -7.45
CA LYS A 79 6.52 9.01 -8.88
C LYS A 79 6.67 7.50 -9.08
N VAL A 80 5.90 6.94 -10.00
CA VAL A 80 6.11 5.56 -10.44
C VAL A 80 7.36 5.52 -11.31
N ILE A 81 8.33 4.65 -10.98
CA ILE A 81 9.64 4.61 -11.66
C ILE A 81 9.93 3.31 -12.38
N SER A 82 9.21 2.23 -12.07
CA SER A 82 9.38 0.93 -12.70
C SER A 82 8.19 0.04 -12.40
N GLY A 83 7.92 -0.92 -13.28
CA GLY A 83 6.99 -2.00 -12.99
C GLY A 83 6.98 -3.08 -14.07
N VAL A 84 6.29 -4.18 -13.76
CA VAL A 84 6.16 -5.36 -14.60
C VAL A 84 4.67 -5.67 -14.76
N LEU A 85 4.22 -5.85 -15.99
CA LEU A 85 2.84 -6.25 -16.29
C LEU A 85 2.81 -7.77 -16.45
N TYR A 86 1.89 -8.44 -15.76
CA TYR A 86 1.70 -9.88 -15.83
C TYR A 86 0.21 -10.27 -15.88
N PRO A 87 -0.20 -11.16 -16.80
CA PRO A 87 0.59 -11.57 -17.97
C PRO A 87 0.88 -10.36 -18.86
N ASP A 88 1.88 -10.48 -19.73
CA ASP A 88 2.06 -9.48 -20.78
C ASP A 88 0.75 -9.36 -21.55
N SER A 89 0.20 -8.15 -21.59
CA SER A 89 -1.07 -7.96 -22.27
C SER A 89 -0.86 -8.07 -23.76
N ILE A 90 -1.60 -8.96 -24.41
CA ILE A 90 -1.67 -8.97 -25.87
C ILE A 90 -2.38 -7.72 -26.41
N TYR A 91 -3.11 -7.00 -25.55
CA TYR A 91 -3.81 -5.78 -25.91
C TYR A 91 -2.86 -4.59 -25.81
N LEU A 92 -2.47 -4.06 -26.97
CA LEU A 92 -1.64 -2.84 -27.08
C LEU A 92 -2.23 -1.67 -26.29
N SER A 93 -3.56 -1.57 -26.18
CA SER A 93 -4.25 -0.51 -25.47
C SER A 93 -4.03 -0.57 -23.94
N VAL A 94 -4.03 -1.77 -23.35
CA VAL A 94 -3.69 -1.97 -21.93
C VAL A 94 -2.23 -1.61 -21.69
N ASN A 95 -1.32 -2.09 -22.54
CA ASN A 95 0.10 -1.75 -22.45
C ASN A 95 0.33 -0.24 -22.53
N LYS A 96 -0.34 0.44 -23.46
CA LYS A 96 -0.26 1.88 -23.64
C LYS A 96 -0.77 2.62 -22.41
N PHE A 97 -1.92 2.23 -21.85
CA PHE A 97 -2.44 2.82 -20.62
C PHE A 97 -1.44 2.70 -19.47
N ILE A 98 -0.90 1.50 -19.23
CA ILE A 98 0.06 1.26 -18.16
C ILE A 98 1.34 2.08 -18.37
N LYS A 99 1.97 1.95 -19.54
CA LYS A 99 3.28 2.54 -19.82
C LYS A 99 3.22 4.07 -19.91
N ASP A 100 2.18 4.61 -20.54
CA ASP A 100 2.11 6.03 -20.87
C ASP A 100 1.27 6.83 -19.88
N ILE A 101 0.22 6.26 -19.29
CA ILE A 101 -0.75 7.01 -18.47
C ILE A 101 -0.56 6.70 -16.99
N PHE A 102 -0.66 5.43 -16.59
CA PHE A 102 -0.57 5.04 -15.19
C PHE A 102 0.74 5.51 -14.55
N ASN A 103 1.86 5.37 -15.25
CA ASN A 103 3.17 5.81 -14.78
C ASN A 103 3.30 7.32 -14.56
N ARG A 104 2.40 8.15 -15.13
CA ARG A 104 2.40 9.60 -14.94
C ARG A 104 1.58 10.05 -13.74
N TYR A 105 0.85 9.15 -13.09
CA TYR A 105 0.06 9.52 -11.92
C TYR A 105 0.92 9.95 -10.74
N LYS A 106 0.39 10.91 -9.99
CA LYS A 106 0.99 11.43 -8.77
C LYS A 106 0.51 10.65 -7.56
N TRP A 107 1.46 10.42 -6.66
CA TRP A 107 1.23 9.81 -5.37
C TRP A 107 1.72 10.75 -4.28
N GLN A 108 0.99 10.82 -3.18
CA GLN A 108 1.60 11.32 -1.96
C GLN A 108 2.61 10.27 -1.50
N PRO A 109 3.88 10.62 -1.24
CA PRO A 109 4.90 9.64 -0.89
C PRO A 109 4.57 8.81 0.34
N ALA A 110 5.06 7.58 0.33
CA ALA A 110 5.11 6.76 1.52
C ALA A 110 6.09 7.37 2.53
N ARG A 111 5.81 7.23 3.83
CA ARG A 111 6.68 7.78 4.89
C ARG A 111 6.72 6.90 6.12
N ARG A 112 7.76 7.07 6.94
CA ARG A 112 7.81 6.46 8.28
C ARG A 112 6.88 7.20 9.23
N SER A 113 6.12 6.45 10.03
CA SER A 113 5.28 7.02 11.09
C SER A 113 6.12 7.90 12.03
N GLY A 114 5.56 9.03 12.43
CA GLY A 114 6.25 10.02 13.28
C GLY A 114 7.28 10.90 12.57
N CYS A 115 7.52 10.74 11.26
CA CYS A 115 8.46 11.59 10.52
C CYS A 115 7.92 11.96 9.12
N SER A 116 7.44 13.20 8.96
CA SER A 116 6.90 13.71 7.69
C SER A 116 7.95 13.83 6.57
N LYS A 117 9.21 14.05 6.92
CA LYS A 117 10.34 14.17 5.98
C LYS A 117 10.99 12.83 5.63
N CYS A 118 10.67 11.75 6.36
CA CYS A 118 11.24 10.43 6.15
C CYS A 118 10.46 9.67 5.07
N GLN A 119 10.56 10.16 3.83
CA GLN A 119 9.95 9.52 2.67
C GLN A 119 10.69 8.23 2.34
N VAL A 120 9.96 7.22 1.89
CA VAL A 120 10.50 5.90 1.56
C VAL A 120 9.90 5.39 0.26
N MET A 121 10.53 4.37 -0.33
CA MET A 121 9.98 3.68 -1.49
C MET A 121 8.63 3.03 -1.17
N GLY A 122 7.71 3.08 -2.12
CA GLY A 122 6.45 2.33 -2.10
C GLY A 122 6.46 1.22 -3.13
N TYR A 123 5.75 0.12 -2.85
CA TYR A 123 5.52 -0.97 -3.80
C TYR A 123 4.03 -1.22 -3.89
N GLY A 124 3.52 -1.42 -5.09
CA GLY A 124 2.11 -1.60 -5.33
C GLY A 124 1.80 -2.57 -6.43
N ILE A 125 0.55 -2.98 -6.47
CA ILE A 125 -0.05 -3.79 -7.51
C ILE A 125 -1.28 -3.06 -8.01
N PHE A 126 -1.39 -2.88 -9.32
CA PHE A 126 -2.60 -2.41 -9.98
C PHE A 126 -3.19 -3.56 -10.80
N THR A 127 -4.44 -3.92 -10.52
CA THR A 127 -5.12 -5.03 -11.19
C THR A 127 -6.33 -4.50 -11.97
N ILE A 128 -6.47 -4.96 -13.21
CA ILE A 128 -7.67 -4.83 -14.04
C ILE A 128 -8.25 -6.24 -14.17
N SER A 129 -9.40 -6.51 -13.57
CA SER A 129 -10.10 -7.79 -13.65
C SER A 129 -11.38 -7.64 -14.47
N PHE A 130 -11.62 -8.55 -15.41
CA PHE A 130 -12.81 -8.56 -16.25
C PHE A 130 -13.82 -9.57 -15.72
N ILE A 131 -15.03 -9.11 -15.44
CA ILE A 131 -16.14 -9.93 -14.95
C ILE A 131 -17.12 -10.11 -16.11
N THR A 132 -16.92 -11.17 -16.88
CA THR A 132 -17.63 -11.45 -18.15
C THR A 132 -19.14 -11.59 -17.96
N ILE A 133 -19.58 -12.24 -16.87
CA ILE A 133 -21.01 -12.48 -16.59
C ILE A 133 -21.78 -11.17 -16.40
N GLU A 134 -21.15 -10.17 -15.79
CA GLU A 134 -21.80 -8.90 -15.45
C GLU A 134 -21.47 -7.77 -16.43
N ASN A 135 -20.65 -8.04 -17.44
CA ASN A 135 -20.04 -7.04 -18.31
C ASN A 135 -19.36 -5.90 -17.54
N ASN A 136 -18.54 -6.25 -16.55
CA ASN A 136 -17.87 -5.28 -15.69
C ASN A 136 -16.34 -5.42 -15.78
N ALA A 137 -15.63 -4.35 -15.45
CA ALA A 137 -14.21 -4.38 -15.13
C ALA A 137 -13.97 -3.85 -13.71
N LYS A 138 -13.37 -4.67 -12.85
CA LYS A 138 -12.90 -4.27 -11.53
C LYS A 138 -11.47 -3.75 -11.62
N LEU A 139 -11.25 -2.57 -11.04
CA LEU A 139 -9.95 -1.94 -10.90
C LEU A 139 -9.56 -1.94 -9.43
N GLU A 140 -8.36 -2.38 -9.12
CA GLU A 140 -7.87 -2.41 -7.74
C GLU A 140 -6.41 -1.96 -7.66
N ILE A 141 -6.09 -1.10 -6.71
CA ILE A 141 -4.70 -0.76 -6.39
C ILE A 141 -4.42 -1.10 -4.93
N ILE A 142 -3.39 -1.92 -4.73
CA ILE A 142 -2.92 -2.38 -3.43
C ILE A 142 -1.50 -1.87 -3.22
N ILE A 143 -1.19 -1.37 -2.03
CA ILE A 143 0.16 -0.97 -1.62
C ILE A 143 0.67 -1.87 -0.49
N PHE A 144 1.96 -2.17 -0.52
CA PHE A 144 2.67 -3.02 0.44
C PHE A 144 3.70 -2.23 1.23
N ASN A 145 3.88 -2.61 2.50
CA ASN A 145 4.82 -2.02 3.44
C ASN A 145 6.24 -2.63 3.35
N GLY A 146 6.83 -2.72 2.16
CA GLY A 146 8.20 -3.25 2.00
C GLY A 146 8.38 -4.14 0.77
N LYS A 147 9.58 -4.72 0.65
CA LYS A 147 9.94 -5.61 -0.47
C LYS A 147 8.96 -6.78 -0.55
N ILE A 148 8.60 -7.15 -1.78
CA ILE A 148 7.81 -8.34 -2.10
C ILE A 148 8.46 -9.56 -1.43
N GLY A 149 7.74 -10.26 -0.55
CA GLY A 149 8.19 -11.53 0.08
C GLY A 149 8.25 -11.58 1.62
N GLU A 150 8.13 -10.45 2.34
CA GLU A 150 7.97 -10.48 3.82
C GLU A 150 6.50 -10.60 4.25
N ARG A 151 6.20 -10.67 5.56
CA ARG A 151 4.81 -10.64 6.07
C ARG A 151 4.17 -9.28 5.76
N MET A 152 3.72 -9.12 4.51
CA MET A 152 3.31 -7.84 3.94
C MET A 152 1.97 -7.40 4.51
N ARG A 153 1.95 -6.23 5.13
CA ARG A 153 0.72 -5.47 5.34
C ARG A 153 0.33 -4.84 4.01
N LYS A 154 -0.71 -5.38 3.40
CA LYS A 154 -1.35 -4.81 2.23
C LYS A 154 -2.39 -3.77 2.64
N LYS A 155 -2.49 -2.68 1.86
CA LYS A 155 -3.55 -1.68 1.97
C LYS A 155 -4.16 -1.46 0.60
N VAL A 156 -5.46 -1.66 0.47
CA VAL A 156 -6.21 -1.24 -0.71
C VAL A 156 -6.31 0.28 -0.67
N VAL A 157 -5.77 0.95 -1.68
CA VAL A 157 -5.79 2.42 -1.80
C VAL A 157 -6.76 2.90 -2.87
N TYR A 158 -7.21 1.98 -3.73
CA TYR A 158 -8.24 2.22 -4.73
C TYR A 158 -8.96 0.91 -5.02
N SER A 159 -10.28 0.95 -5.11
CA SER A 159 -11.09 -0.15 -5.61
C SER A 159 -12.34 0.43 -6.26
N ASN A 160 -12.60 0.05 -7.51
CA ASN A 160 -13.80 0.49 -8.22
C ASN A 160 -14.21 -0.56 -9.24
N THR A 161 -15.51 -0.66 -9.53
CA THR A 161 -16.04 -1.52 -10.58
C THR A 161 -16.72 -0.65 -11.62
N ILE A 162 -16.29 -0.80 -12.87
CA ILE A 162 -16.78 -0.06 -14.03
C ILE A 162 -17.71 -0.98 -14.80
N LYS A 163 -18.91 -0.49 -15.11
CA LYS A 163 -19.81 -1.16 -16.03
C LYS A 163 -19.41 -0.86 -17.48
N LEU A 164 -19.27 -1.90 -18.30
CA LEU A 164 -18.84 -1.82 -19.69
C LEU A 164 -20.05 -1.87 -20.62
#